data_AF-A0A7S3RJI3-F1
#
_entry.id   AF-A0A7S3RJI3-F1
#
_cell.length_a   1.000
_cell.length_b   1.000
_cell.length_c   1.000
_cell.angle_alpha   90.00
_cell.angle_beta   90.00
_cell.angle_gamma   90.00
#
_symmetry.space_group_name_H-M   'P 1'
#
loop_
_entity.id
_entity.type
_entity.pdbx_description
1 polymer ?
#
loop_
_entity_poly.entity_id
_entity_poly.type
_entity_poly.pdbx_seq_one_letter_code
_entity_poly.pdbx_strand_id
1 'polypeptide(L)'
;IIPVVMAGVLGMYGMIIAILMNQQVSKVSYDSKTLSQPENWGYGYYNAYKQLGAGLCCGLSNLAAGLCIGVVGDAAVRGNAQRDILIALILMMIFAEALALYGFIVAIVVSQG
;
A
#
# COMPACT_ATOMS: atom_id res chain seq x y z
N ILE A 1 1.72 -6.48 22.13
CA ILE A 1 0.83 -5.42 21.61
C ILE A 1 1.42 -4.65 20.43
N ILE A 2 2.72 -4.36 20.44
CA ILE A 2 3.40 -3.58 19.40
C ILE A 2 3.16 -4.12 17.98
N PRO A 3 3.27 -5.43 17.71
CA PRO A 3 3.07 -5.96 16.35
C PRO A 3 1.63 -5.80 15.84
N VAL A 4 0.66 -5.86 16.76
CA VAL A 4 -0.77 -5.73 16.43
C VAL A 4 -1.09 -4.30 16.00
N VAL A 5 -0.57 -3.31 16.72
CA VAL A 5 -0.74 -1.90 16.36
C VAL A 5 -0.06 -1.61 15.02
N MET A 6 1.17 -2.11 14.82
CA MET A 6 1.89 -1.96 13.56
C MET A 6 1.14 -2.58 12.38
N ALA A 7 0.62 -3.80 12.53
CA ALA A 7 -0.22 -4.43 11.50
C ALA A 7 -1.47 -3.58 11.17
N GLY A 8 -2.07 -2.94 12.17
CA GLY A 8 -3.19 -2.00 11.96
C GLY A 8 -2.82 -0.78 11.12
N VAL A 9 -1.63 -0.20 11.33
CA VAL A 9 -1.15 0.96 10.56
C VAL A 9 -0.93 0.61 9.09
N LEU A 10 -0.44 -0.58 8.76
CA LEU A 10 -0.31 -1.03 7.36
C LEU A 10 -1.67 -1.08 6.64
N GLY A 11 -2.73 -1.45 7.34
CA GLY A 11 -4.10 -1.41 6.80
C GLY A 11 -4.55 0.02 6.47
N MET A 12 -4.17 0.99 7.29
CA MET A 12 -4.48 2.41 7.06
C MET A 12 -3.83 2.94 5.78
N TYR A 13 -2.59 2.54 5.47
CA TYR A 13 -1.93 2.95 4.22
C TYR A 13 -2.69 2.49 2.97
N GLY A 14 -3.18 1.25 2.97
CA GLY A 14 -4.02 0.74 1.87
C GLY A 14 -5.32 1.52 1.73
N MET A 15 -5.98 1.83 2.84
CA MET A 15 -7.21 2.63 2.83
C MET A 15 -6.99 4.05 2.33
N ILE A 16 -5.89 4.70 2.71
CA ILE A 16 -5.54 6.06 2.24
C ILE A 16 -5.35 6.06 0.72
N ILE A 17 -4.61 5.09 0.16
CA ILE A 17 -4.41 4.99 -1.29
C ILE A 17 -5.75 4.75 -2.01
N ALA A 18 -6.60 3.87 -1.49
CA ALA A 18 -7.91 3.61 -2.09
C ALA A 18 -8.77 4.89 -2.17
N ILE A 19 -8.78 5.71 -1.11
CA ILE A 19 -9.52 6.97 -1.08
C ILE A 19 -8.92 7.99 -2.07
N LEU A 20 -7.59 8.13 -2.11
CA LEU A 20 -6.91 9.05 -3.02
C LEU A 20 -7.20 8.70 -4.49
N MET A 21 -7.19 7.42 -4.83
CA MET A 21 -7.48 6.97 -6.19
C MET A 21 -8.95 7.21 -6.56
N ASN A 22 -9.88 7.00 -5.62
CA ASN A 22 -11.31 7.24 -5.86
C ASN A 22 -11.60 8.70 -6.26
N GLN A 23 -10.84 9.66 -5.71
CA GLN A 23 -10.97 11.07 -6.07
C GLN A 23 -10.49 11.41 -7.49
N GLN A 24 -9.64 10.57 -8.08
CA GLN A 24 -9.07 10.78 -9.42
C GLN A 24 -9.85 10.06 -10.54
N VAL A 25 -10.83 9.22 -10.20
CA VAL A 25 -11.64 8.51 -11.19
C VAL A 25 -12.73 9.45 -11.74
N SER A 26 -12.60 9.81 -13.02
CA SER A 26 -13.60 10.61 -13.74
C SER A 26 -14.56 9.72 -14.53
N LYS A 27 -15.83 10.14 -14.65
CA LYS A 27 -16.85 9.41 -15.41
C LYS A 27 -16.56 9.52 -16.91
N VAL A 28 -16.42 8.38 -17.59
CA VAL A 28 -16.37 8.34 -19.05
C VAL A 28 -17.80 8.38 -19.59
N SER A 29 -18.13 9.41 -20.37
CA SER A 29 -19.48 9.60 -20.91
C SER A 29 -19.72 8.66 -22.09
N TYR A 30 -20.72 7.79 -21.97
CA TYR A 30 -21.15 6.85 -23.02
C TYR A 30 -22.01 7.55 -24.07
N ASP A 31 -21.44 8.47 -24.84
CA ASP A 31 -22.09 9.01 -26.05
C ASP A 31 -21.53 8.34 -27.31
N SER A 32 -22.41 8.09 -28.27
CA SER A 32 -22.14 7.41 -29.54
C SER A 32 -21.02 8.08 -30.36
N LYS A 33 -20.78 9.39 -30.16
CA LYS A 33 -19.71 10.16 -30.82
C LYS A 33 -18.38 10.12 -30.07
N THR A 34 -18.38 10.00 -28.74
CA THR A 34 -17.15 9.85 -27.92
C THR A 34 -16.61 8.44 -27.92
N LEU A 35 -17.43 7.42 -28.19
CA LEU A 35 -16.97 6.03 -28.30
C LEU A 35 -16.06 5.84 -29.54
N SER A 36 -16.30 6.60 -30.61
CA SER A 36 -15.52 6.57 -31.85
C SER A 36 -14.17 7.31 -31.76
N GLN A 37 -13.98 8.16 -30.75
CA GLN A 37 -12.77 8.98 -30.55
C GLN A 37 -12.22 8.79 -29.13
N PRO A 38 -11.39 7.74 -28.89
CA PRO A 38 -10.83 7.43 -27.58
C PRO A 38 -9.87 8.51 -27.03
N GLU A 39 -9.49 9.47 -27.86
CA GLU A 39 -8.59 10.58 -27.55
C GLU A 39 -9.19 11.58 -26.55
N ASN A 40 -10.53 11.69 -26.50
CA ASN A 40 -11.25 12.65 -25.65
C ASN A 40 -11.82 12.01 -24.36
N TRP A 41 -11.42 10.78 -24.03
CA TRP A 41 -11.92 10.12 -22.82
C TRP A 41 -11.28 10.77 -21.59
N GLY A 42 -12.12 11.29 -20.68
CA GLY A 42 -11.68 11.83 -19.38
C GLY A 42 -10.92 10.82 -18.50
N TYR A 43 -11.00 9.53 -18.85
CA TYR A 43 -10.22 8.45 -18.23
C TYR A 43 -9.77 7.45 -19.29
N GLY A 44 -8.59 7.68 -19.87
CA GLY A 44 -7.99 6.80 -20.86
C GLY A 44 -7.38 5.52 -20.27
N TYR A 45 -7.07 4.56 -21.13
CA TYR A 45 -6.45 3.27 -20.74
C TYR A 45 -5.15 3.44 -19.95
N TYR A 46 -4.33 4.43 -20.30
CA TYR A 46 -3.08 4.73 -19.58
C TYR A 46 -3.34 5.08 -18.11
N ASN A 47 -4.32 5.93 -17.82
CA ASN A 47 -4.70 6.27 -16.44
C ASN A 47 -5.27 5.06 -15.68
N ALA A 48 -6.02 4.20 -16.36
CA ALA A 48 -6.54 2.96 -15.79
C ALA A 48 -5.43 2.01 -15.33
N TYR A 49 -4.44 1.75 -16.20
CA TYR A 49 -3.30 0.89 -15.86
C TYR A 49 -2.37 1.53 -14.82
N LYS A 50 -2.18 2.85 -14.89
CA LYS A 50 -1.41 3.62 -13.91
C LYS A 50 -2.00 3.49 -12.50
N GLN A 51 -3.32 3.65 -12.37
CA GLN A 51 -4.01 3.45 -11.10
C GLN A 51 -3.91 1.98 -10.62
N LEU A 52 -4.20 1.01 -11.48
CA LEU A 52 -4.07 -0.41 -11.11
C LEU A 52 -2.65 -0.74 -10.61
N GLY A 53 -1.63 -0.23 -11.28
CA GLY A 53 -0.22 -0.38 -10.90
C GLY A 53 0.11 0.27 -9.55
N ALA A 54 -0.37 1.49 -9.31
CA ALA A 54 -0.19 2.18 -8.03
C ALA A 54 -0.82 1.39 -6.87
N GLY A 55 -2.05 0.92 -7.03
CA GLY A 55 -2.75 0.14 -6.02
C GLY A 55 -2.06 -1.20 -5.71
N LEU A 56 -1.61 -1.93 -6.75
CA LEU A 56 -0.88 -3.18 -6.59
C LEU A 56 0.48 -2.99 -5.91
N CYS A 57 1.21 -1.92 -6.25
CA CYS A 57 2.50 -1.62 -5.64
C CYS A 57 2.39 -1.41 -4.12
N CYS A 58 1.47 -0.53 -3.68
CA CYS A 58 1.22 -0.33 -2.24
C CYS A 58 0.71 -1.61 -1.58
N GLY A 59 -0.30 -2.26 -2.16
CA GLY A 59 -0.93 -3.45 -1.58
C GLY A 59 0.04 -4.62 -1.37
N LEU A 60 0.86 -4.95 -2.37
CA LEU A 60 1.83 -6.03 -2.27
C LEU A 60 2.98 -5.71 -1.31
N SER A 61 3.44 -4.45 -1.26
CA SER A 61 4.46 -4.02 -0.30
C SER A 61 3.97 -4.13 1.15
N ASN A 62 2.73 -3.70 1.42
CA ASN A 62 2.12 -3.78 2.75
C ASN A 62 1.82 -5.23 3.15
N LEU A 63 1.44 -6.09 2.19
CA LEU A 63 1.25 -7.51 2.45
C LEU A 63 2.57 -8.17 2.87
N ALA A 64 3.66 -7.93 2.13
CA ALA A 64 4.98 -8.48 2.43
C ALA A 64 5.50 -8.00 3.79
N ALA A 65 5.37 -6.70 4.08
CA ALA A 65 5.74 -6.13 5.37
C ALA A 65 4.88 -6.67 6.52
N GLY A 66 3.57 -6.83 6.32
CA GLY A 66 2.67 -7.41 7.30
C GLY A 66 3.00 -8.87 7.64
N LEU A 67 3.37 -9.68 6.63
CA LEU A 67 3.86 -11.05 6.85
C LEU A 67 5.16 -11.06 7.67
N CYS A 68 6.10 -10.16 7.36
CA CYS A 68 7.33 -10.01 8.13
C CYS A 68 7.04 -9.65 9.59
N ILE A 69 6.18 -8.65 9.84
CA ILE A 69 5.78 -8.23 11.20
C ILE A 69 5.08 -9.38 11.95
N GLY A 70 4.26 -10.18 11.27
CA GLY A 70 3.62 -11.36 11.85
C GLY A 70 4.62 -12.41 12.35
N VAL A 71 5.60 -12.77 11.51
CA VAL A 71 6.63 -13.75 11.86
C VAL A 71 7.55 -13.23 12.97
N VAL A 72 8.00 -11.98 12.87
CA VAL A 72 8.83 -11.33 13.89
C VAL A 72 8.04 -11.14 15.20
N GLY A 73 6.73 -10.90 15.10
CA GLY A 73 5.81 -10.82 16.22
C GLY A 73 5.68 -12.12 17.01
N ASP A 74 5.56 -13.27 16.33
CA ASP A 74 5.55 -14.59 16.98
C ASP A 74 6.87 -14.85 17.73
N ALA A 75 8.00 -14.56 17.08
CA ALA A 75 9.33 -14.64 17.71
C ALA A 75 9.45 -13.71 18.93
N ALA A 76 8.85 -12.51 18.88
CA ALA A 76 8.86 -11.55 19.98
C ALA A 76 8.05 -12.01 21.19
N VAL A 77 6.92 -12.69 20.98
CA VAL A 77 6.14 -13.27 22.09
C VAL A 77 6.95 -14.40 22.75
N ARG A 78 7.61 -15.24 21.95
CA ARG A 78 8.44 -16.36 22.45
C ARG A 78 9.72 -15.87 23.15
N GLY A 79 10.30 -14.77 22.70
CA GLY A 79 11.50 -14.15 23.24
C GLY A 79 11.28 -13.14 24.36
N ASN A 80 10.02 -12.89 24.78
CA ASN A 80 9.66 -11.78 25.67
C ASN A 80 10.32 -11.83 27.07
N ALA A 81 10.87 -12.99 27.47
CA ALA A 81 11.62 -13.13 28.73
C ALA A 81 13.10 -12.74 28.64
N GLN A 82 13.65 -12.53 27.42
CA GLN A 82 15.06 -12.21 27.20
C GLN A 82 15.22 -10.76 26.74
N ARG A 83 15.93 -9.94 27.54
CA ARG A 83 16.09 -8.51 27.25
C ARG A 83 16.90 -8.24 25.97
N ASP A 84 17.93 -9.03 25.68
CA ASP A 84 18.82 -8.77 24.54
C ASP A 84 18.15 -9.00 23.18
N ILE A 85 17.21 -9.93 23.10
CA ILE A 85 16.51 -10.30 21.85
C ILE A 85 15.38 -9.32 21.53
N LEU A 86 14.80 -8.65 22.53
CA LEU A 86 13.69 -7.72 22.36
C LEU A 86 14.07 -6.52 21.48
N ILE A 87 15.27 -5.95 21.69
CA ILE A 87 15.72 -4.77 20.91
C ILE A 87 15.95 -5.15 19.45
N ALA A 88 16.56 -6.31 19.18
CA ALA A 88 16.78 -6.78 17.82
C ALA A 88 15.45 -7.02 17.07
N LEU A 89 14.43 -7.53 17.76
CA LEU A 89 13.11 -7.77 17.18
C LEU A 89 12.35 -6.46 16.91
N ILE A 90 12.46 -5.46 17.78
CA ILE A 90 11.88 -4.13 17.54
C ILE A 90 12.55 -3.45 16.34
N LEU A 91 13.88 -3.53 16.21
CA LEU A 91 14.60 -2.99 15.05
C LEU A 91 14.15 -3.66 13.74
N MET A 92 13.95 -4.97 13.73
CA MET A 92 13.38 -5.66 12.56
C MET A 92 11.96 -5.19 12.23
N MET A 93 11.10 -4.95 13.23
CA MET A 93 9.76 -4.42 12.99
C MET A 93 9.78 -3.02 12.35
N ILE A 94 10.72 -2.15 12.75
CA ILE A 94 10.88 -0.81 12.15
C ILE A 94 11.33 -0.91 10.69
N PHE A 95 12.29 -1.77 10.36
CA PHE A 95 12.71 -1.96 8.98
C PHE A 95 11.61 -2.56 8.10
N ALA A 96 10.79 -3.46 8.64
CA ALA A 96 9.62 -3.97 7.93
C ALA A 96 8.62 -2.87 7.60
N GLU A 97 8.41 -1.92 8.52
CA GLU A 97 7.51 -0.79 8.32
C GLU A 97 8.07 0.23 7.30
N ALA A 98 9.38 0.47 7.31
CA ALA A 98 10.03 1.29 6.29
C ALA A 98 9.84 0.76 4.85
N LEU A 99 9.79 -0.57 4.68
CA LEU A 99 9.50 -1.20 3.38
C LEU A 99 8.06 -0.93 2.91
N ALA A 100 7.09 -0.96 3.82
CA ALA A 100 5.71 -0.61 3.52
C ALA A 100 5.58 0.87 3.12
N LEU A 101 6.23 1.76 3.87
CA LEU A 101 6.25 3.19 3.57
C LEU A 101 6.86 3.50 2.20
N TYR A 102 7.90 2.77 1.80
CA TYR A 102 8.48 2.93 0.47
C TYR A 102 7.46 2.61 -0.63
N GLY A 103 6.75 1.48 -0.52
CA GLY A 103 5.71 1.11 -1.49
C GLY A 103 4.53 2.08 -1.50
N PHE A 104 4.17 2.65 -0.34
CA PHE A 104 3.18 3.71 -0.24
C PHE A 104 3.59 4.98 -1.00
N ILE A 105 4.83 5.45 -0.82
CA ILE A 105 5.35 6.63 -1.53
C ILE A 105 5.38 6.38 -3.03
N VAL A 106 5.87 5.22 -3.47
CA VAL A 106 5.89 4.86 -4.89
C VAL A 106 4.48 4.85 -5.48
N ALA A 107 3.49 4.30 -4.77
CA ALA A 107 2.10 4.31 -5.23
C ALA A 107 1.55 5.73 -5.39
N ILE A 108 1.87 6.67 -4.49
CA ILE A 108 1.48 8.07 -4.62
C ILE A 108 2.11 8.70 -5.86
N VAL A 109 3.42 8.51 -6.04
CA VAL A 109 4.15 9.06 -7.20
C VAL A 109 3.60 8.49 -8.49
N VAL A 110 3.33 7.18 -8.55
CA VAL A 110 2.75 6.53 -9.72
C VAL A 110 1.30 6.95 -9.94
N SER A 111 0.50 7.27 -8.91
CA SER A 111 -0.87 7.77 -9.12
C SER A 111 -0.88 9.21 -9.61
N GLN A 112 0.05 10.06 -9.14
CA GLN A 112 0.08 11.49 -9.45
C GLN A 112 0.90 11.88 -10.68
N GLY A 113 1.97 11.13 -11.00
CA GLY A 113 2.90 11.43 -12.11
C GLY A 113 2.40 10.97 -13.46
#